data_AF-A0A923LTY8-F1
#
_entry.id   AF-A0A923LTY8-F1
#
_cell.length_a   1.000
_cell.length_b   1.000
_cell.length_c   1.000
_cell.angle_alpha   90.00
_cell.angle_beta   90.00
_cell.angle_gamma   90.00
#
_symmetry.space_group_name_H-M   'P 1'
#
loop_
_entity.id
_entity.type
_entity.pdbx_description
1 polymer ?
#
loop_
_entity_poly.entity_id
_entity_poly.type
_entity_poly.pdbx_seq_one_letter_code
_entity_poly.pdbx_strand_id
1 'polypeptide(L)'
;MMTVIAVAAGLLTGILSGFGIGGGSLLLLYLTLFAGVDQYQAGGINLLYFIACAPAALYSHIKNGLVQKDAVKWCVAAGVLTSIAAALAAARMDTGWLRRAFGVFLLYIGAKELFTKRKQSGTEGK
;
A
#
# COMPACT_ATOMS: atom_id res chain seq x y z
N MET A 1 -1.37 -16.94 -21.30
CA MET A 1 -2.60 -16.90 -20.46
C MET A 1 -2.35 -16.21 -19.12
N MET A 2 -1.30 -16.59 -18.38
CA MET A 2 -0.90 -16.01 -17.08
C MET A 2 -0.68 -14.48 -17.11
N THR A 3 -0.10 -13.95 -18.18
CA THR A 3 0.20 -12.52 -18.35
C THR A 3 -1.05 -11.65 -18.49
N VAL A 4 -2.09 -12.15 -19.15
CA VAL A 4 -3.34 -11.39 -19.33
C VAL A 4 -4.06 -11.21 -18.00
N ILE A 5 -4.05 -12.23 -17.15
CA ILE A 5 -4.63 -12.19 -15.80
C ILE A 5 -3.84 -11.24 -14.91
N ALA A 6 -2.50 -11.25 -14.99
CA ALA A 6 -1.66 -10.33 -14.24
C ALA A 6 -1.89 -8.86 -14.66
N VAL A 7 -2.05 -8.60 -15.96
CA VAL A 7 -2.38 -7.25 -16.47
C VAL A 7 -3.77 -6.83 -16.00
N ALA A 8 -4.77 -7.71 -16.08
CA ALA A 8 -6.12 -7.41 -15.60
C ALA A 8 -6.16 -7.14 -14.08
N ALA A 9 -5.46 -7.94 -13.29
CA ALA A 9 -5.33 -7.74 -11.84
C ALA A 9 -4.59 -6.43 -11.52
N GLY A 10 -3.52 -6.10 -12.24
CA GLY A 10 -2.81 -4.82 -12.12
C GLY A 10 -3.69 -3.61 -12.47
N LEU A 11 -4.53 -3.74 -13.50
CA LEU A 11 -5.44 -2.68 -13.94
C LEU A 11 -6.58 -2.48 -12.93
N LEU A 12 -7.20 -3.56 -12.45
CA LEU A 12 -8.25 -3.52 -11.44
C LEU A 12 -7.74 -2.96 -10.10
N THR A 13 -6.58 -3.43 -9.63
CA THR A 13 -5.95 -2.89 -8.42
C THR A 13 -5.58 -1.42 -8.61
N GLY A 14 -5.08 -1.04 -9.79
CA GLY A 14 -4.91 0.35 -10.28
C GLY A 14 -6.12 1.23 -10.05
N ILE A 15 -7.27 0.81 -10.56
CA ILE A 15 -8.55 1.53 -10.42
C ILE A 15 -8.96 1.65 -8.94
N LEU A 16 -8.87 0.56 -8.18
CA LEU A 16 -9.16 0.53 -6.74
C LEU A 16 -8.25 1.47 -5.93
N SER A 17 -6.98 1.59 -6.32
CA SER A 17 -6.04 2.54 -5.73
C SER A 17 -6.39 3.99 -6.07
N GLY A 18 -6.85 4.26 -7.29
CA GLY A 18 -7.39 5.56 -7.68
C GLY A 18 -8.63 5.97 -6.88
N PHE A 19 -9.44 5.01 -6.43
CA PHE A 19 -10.54 5.23 -5.49
C PHE A 19 -10.10 5.42 -4.03
N GLY A 20 -8.80 5.37 -3.72
CA GLY A 20 -8.27 5.56 -2.36
C GLY A 20 -8.44 4.36 -1.44
N ILE A 21 -8.87 3.20 -1.95
CA ILE A 21 -9.10 1.97 -1.17
C ILE A 21 -7.77 1.25 -0.83
N GLY A 22 -6.66 1.65 -1.47
CA GLY A 22 -5.33 1.09 -1.19
C GLY A 22 -5.04 -0.18 -2.01
N GLY A 23 -4.93 -0.04 -3.34
CA GLY A 23 -4.72 -1.16 -4.26
C GLY A 23 -3.37 -1.88 -4.09
N GLY A 24 -2.39 -1.26 -3.44
CA GLY A 24 -1.10 -1.88 -3.17
C GLY A 24 -1.22 -3.16 -2.33
N SER A 25 -2.04 -3.18 -1.28
CA SER A 25 -2.21 -4.38 -0.45
C SER A 25 -2.78 -5.56 -1.24
N LEU A 26 -3.75 -5.29 -2.14
CA LEU A 26 -4.30 -6.33 -3.02
C LEU A 26 -3.30 -6.82 -4.07
N LEU A 27 -2.52 -5.91 -4.67
CA LEU A 27 -1.51 -6.29 -5.66
C LEU A 27 -0.44 -7.18 -5.04
N LEU A 28 -0.03 -6.88 -3.80
CA LEU A 28 0.94 -7.67 -3.06
C LEU A 28 0.36 -9.06 -2.70
N LEU A 29 -0.89 -9.14 -2.24
CA LEU A 29 -1.59 -10.41 -2.03
C LEU A 29 -1.65 -11.24 -3.32
N TYR A 30 -1.97 -10.63 -4.46
CA TYR A 30 -1.98 -11.31 -5.75
C TYR A 30 -0.59 -11.87 -6.14
N LEU A 31 0.45 -11.05 -6.00
CA LEU A 31 1.83 -11.45 -6.33
C LEU A 31 2.33 -12.62 -5.45
N THR A 32 1.95 -12.64 -4.17
CA THR A 32 2.44 -13.63 -3.21
C THR A 32 1.61 -14.90 -3.17
N LEU A 33 0.28 -14.82 -3.28
CA LEU A 33 -0.62 -15.98 -3.23
C LEU A 33 -0.82 -16.63 -4.59
N PHE A 34 -0.95 -15.83 -5.66
CA PHE A 34 -1.27 -16.35 -7.01
C PHE A 34 -0.05 -16.44 -7.92
N ALA A 35 0.84 -15.44 -7.90
CA ALA A 35 2.03 -15.45 -8.76
C ALA A 35 3.24 -16.16 -8.14
N GLY A 36 3.19 -16.52 -6.85
CA GLY A 36 4.27 -17.22 -6.15
C GLY A 36 5.59 -16.44 -6.07
N VAL A 37 5.54 -15.12 -6.26
CA VAL A 37 6.71 -14.25 -6.23
C VAL A 37 7.22 -14.12 -4.80
N ASP A 38 8.54 -14.14 -4.62
CA ASP A 38 9.15 -13.97 -3.30
C ASP A 38 8.75 -12.62 -2.69
N GLN A 39 8.58 -12.60 -1.36
CA GLN A 39 8.09 -11.43 -0.62
C GLN A 39 8.92 -10.17 -0.87
N TYR A 40 10.24 -10.32 -0.98
CA TYR A 40 11.13 -9.19 -1.24
C TYR A 40 10.86 -8.58 -2.62
N GLN A 41 10.68 -9.43 -3.63
CA GLN A 41 10.40 -9.02 -4.99
C GLN A 41 8.97 -8.48 -5.15
N ALA A 42 7.99 -9.09 -4.47
CA ALA A 42 6.61 -8.61 -4.43
C ALA A 42 6.50 -7.22 -3.78
N GLY A 43 7.23 -6.97 -2.69
CA GLY A 43 7.35 -5.65 -2.07
C GLY A 43 7.96 -4.60 -2.99
N GLY A 44 8.99 -4.98 -3.76
CA GLY A 44 9.59 -4.10 -4.77
C GLY A 44 8.63 -3.72 -5.90
N ILE A 45 7.89 -4.69 -6.44
CA ILE A 45 6.85 -4.45 -7.46
C ILE A 45 5.75 -3.55 -6.89
N ASN A 46 5.37 -3.76 -5.63
CA ASN A 46 4.38 -2.94 -4.95
C ASN A 46 4.82 -1.49 -4.78
N LEU A 47 6.10 -1.28 -4.46
CA LEU A 47 6.67 0.06 -4.36
C LEU A 47 6.69 0.78 -5.71
N LEU A 48 7.08 0.09 -6.79
CA LEU A 48 7.01 0.64 -8.15
C LEU A 48 5.58 1.03 -8.52
N TYR A 49 4.60 0.20 -8.17
CA TYR A 49 3.18 0.50 -8.34
C TYR A 49 2.76 1.77 -7.58
N PHE A 50 3.20 1.92 -6.32
CA PHE A 50 2.94 3.14 -5.56
C PHE A 50 3.62 4.37 -6.17
N ILE A 51 4.84 4.23 -6.71
CA ILE A 51 5.52 5.35 -7.40
C ILE A 51 4.73 5.78 -8.65
N ALA A 52 4.09 4.87 -9.35
CA ALA A 52 3.23 5.22 -10.49
C ALA A 52 1.91 5.89 -10.06
N CYS A 53 1.30 5.45 -8.95
CA CYS A 53 0.04 6.00 -8.44
C CYS A 53 0.22 7.30 -7.64
N ALA A 54 1.34 7.48 -6.93
CA ALA A 54 1.56 8.59 -6.01
C ALA A 54 1.49 9.98 -6.69
N PRO A 55 2.04 10.21 -7.89
CA PRO A 55 1.95 11.50 -8.58
C PRO A 55 0.50 11.87 -8.90
N ALA A 56 -0.31 10.91 -9.35
CA ALA A 56 -1.72 11.12 -9.65
C ALA A 56 -2.52 11.45 -8.37
N ALA A 57 -2.26 10.72 -7.28
CA ALA A 57 -2.87 10.99 -5.98
C ALA A 57 -2.44 12.35 -5.42
N LEU A 58 -1.15 12.69 -5.51
CA LEU A 58 -0.59 13.96 -5.04
C LEU A 58 -1.15 15.15 -5.84
N TYR A 59 -1.25 15.03 -7.17
CA TYR A 59 -1.85 16.05 -8.01
C TYR A 59 -3.33 16.31 -7.63
N SER A 60 -4.10 15.23 -7.41
CA SER A 60 -5.48 15.33 -6.94
C SER A 60 -5.58 16.01 -5.56
N HIS A 61 -4.68 15.68 -4.63
CA HIS A 61 -4.66 16.28 -3.28
C HIS A 61 -4.25 17.76 -3.28
N ILE A 62 -3.27 18.14 -4.11
CA ILE A 62 -2.85 19.54 -4.28
C ILE A 62 -3.99 20.36 -4.87
N LYS A 63 -4.70 19.83 -5.87
CA LYS A 63 -5.82 20.51 -6.52
C LYS A 63 -7.00 20.74 -5.57
N ASN A 64 -7.21 19.86 -4.59
CA ASN A 64 -8.26 20.00 -3.58
C ASN A 64 -7.89 20.92 -2.39
N GLY A 65 -6.69 21.52 -2.37
CA GLY A 65 -6.30 22.48 -1.33
C GLY A 65 -6.08 21.89 0.07
N LEU A 66 -6.10 20.56 0.20
CA LEU A 66 -5.98 19.83 1.48
C LEU A 66 -4.53 19.69 1.97
N VAL A 67 -3.58 20.39 1.36
CA VAL A 67 -2.14 20.25 1.63
C VAL A 67 -1.67 21.33 2.60
N GLN A 68 -1.60 20.98 3.89
CA GLN A 68 -0.93 21.81 4.89
C GLN A 68 0.59 21.75 4.69
N LYS A 69 1.16 22.79 4.07
CA LYS A 69 2.57 22.83 3.65
C LYS A 69 3.56 22.63 4.81
N ASP A 70 3.20 23.00 6.04
CA ASP A 70 4.06 22.82 7.21
C ASP A 70 4.07 21.38 7.73
N ALA A 71 2.90 20.73 7.77
CA ALA A 71 2.80 19.31 8.13
C ALA A 71 3.46 18.42 7.06
N VAL A 72 3.33 18.77 5.78
CA VAL A 72 3.97 18.02 4.68
C VAL A 72 5.49 18.02 4.81
N LYS A 73 6.13 19.14 5.17
CA LYS A 73 7.59 19.19 5.33
C LYS A 73 8.08 18.23 6.42
N TRP A 74 7.40 18.24 7.57
CA TRP A 74 7.72 17.33 8.68
C TRP A 74 7.41 15.86 8.35
N CYS A 75 6.25 15.58 7.73
CA CYS A 75 5.89 14.24 7.31
C CYS A 75 6.81 13.68 6.23
N VAL A 76 7.25 14.51 5.27
CA VAL A 76 8.20 14.09 4.23
C VAL A 76 9.57 13.84 4.86
N ALA A 77 10.05 14.73 5.72
CA ALA A 77 11.34 14.55 6.40
C ALA A 77 11.34 13.25 7.25
N ALA A 78 10.33 13.09 8.11
CA ALA A 78 10.19 11.89 8.93
C ALA A 78 9.97 10.63 8.07
N GLY A 79 9.16 10.73 7.01
CA GLY A 79 8.86 9.65 6.09
C GLY A 79 10.09 9.16 5.32
N VAL A 80 10.92 10.08 4.82
CA VAL A 80 12.18 9.73 4.13
C VAL A 80 13.15 9.06 5.10
N LEU A 81 13.33 9.62 6.30
CA LEU A 81 14.25 9.09 7.31
C LEU A 81 13.82 7.68 7.76
N THR A 82 12.54 7.50 8.06
CA THR A 82 11.98 6.19 8.44
C THR A 82 11.96 5.19 7.30
N SER A 83 11.70 5.61 6.07
CA SER A 83 11.74 4.73 4.90
C SER A 83 13.14 4.21 4.61
N ILE A 84 14.17 5.06 4.73
CA ILE A 84 15.57 4.65 4.58
C ILE A 84 15.96 3.67 5.68
N ALA A 85 15.63 4.00 6.94
CA ALA A 85 15.90 3.10 8.07
C ALA A 85 15.19 1.75 7.92
N ALA A 86 13.92 1.75 7.52
CA ALA A 86 13.12 0.56 7.27
C ALA A 86 13.66 -0.26 6.09
N ALA A 87 14.09 0.39 5.00
CA ALA A 87 14.70 -0.29 3.85
C ALA A 87 16.03 -0.96 4.21
N LEU A 88 16.88 -0.29 4.99
CA LEU A 88 18.15 -0.86 5.48
C LEU A 88 17.91 -2.02 6.47
N ALA A 89 16.91 -1.89 7.34
CA ALA A 89 16.51 -2.96 8.25
C ALA A 89 15.95 -4.16 7.48
N ALA A 90 15.09 -3.93 6.48
CA ALA A 90 14.50 -4.96 5.63
C ALA A 90 15.57 -5.66 4.77
N ALA A 91 16.58 -4.94 4.27
CA ALA A 91 17.69 -5.52 3.51
C ALA A 91 18.60 -6.44 4.34
N ARG A 92 18.57 -6.33 5.68
CA ARG A 92 19.32 -7.20 6.60
C ARG A 92 18.49 -8.36 7.15
N MET A 93 17.18 -8.40 6.89
CA MET A 93 16.30 -9.47 7.34
C MET A 93 16.28 -10.62 6.33
N ASP A 94 16.30 -11.84 6.84
CA ASP A 94 16.08 -13.04 6.05
C ASP A 94 14.65 -13.05 5.45
N THR A 95 14.54 -13.43 4.17
CA THR A 95 13.28 -13.42 3.43
C THR A 95 12.23 -14.33 4.06
N GLY A 96 12.64 -15.40 4.75
CA GLY A 96 11.75 -16.30 5.48
C GLY A 96 11.05 -15.64 6.67
N TRP A 97 11.78 -14.79 7.41
CA TRP A 97 11.21 -14.02 8.52
C TRP A 97 10.30 -12.91 8.03
N LEU A 98 10.69 -12.20 6.96
CA LEU A 98 9.88 -11.13 6.37
C LEU A 98 8.52 -11.66 5.88
N ARG A 99 8.53 -12.84 5.24
CA ARG A 99 7.30 -13.50 4.79
C ARG A 99 6.36 -13.86 5.95
N ARG A 100 6.89 -14.40 7.05
CA ARG A 100 6.08 -14.75 8.24
C ARG A 100 5.52 -13.52 8.93
N ALA A 101 6.34 -12.49 9.17
CA ALA A 101 5.92 -11.26 9.80
C ALA A 101 4.80 -10.57 9.00
N PHE A 102 4.95 -10.51 7.68
CA PHE A 102 3.94 -9.92 6.81
C PHE A 102 2.65 -10.77 6.75
N GLY A 103 2.76 -12.10 6.73
CA GLY A 103 1.59 -12.99 6.80
C GLY A 103 0.78 -12.80 8.09
N VAL A 104 1.45 -12.70 9.24
CA VAL A 104 0.80 -12.40 10.53
C VAL A 104 0.14 -11.02 10.50
N PHE A 105 0.81 -10.02 9.95
CA PHE A 105 0.26 -8.67 9.80
C PHE A 105 -1.00 -8.65 8.93
N LEU A 106 -1.02 -9.38 7.80
CA LEU A 106 -2.19 -9.50 6.95
C LEU A 106 -3.36 -10.19 7.66
N LEU A 107 -3.10 -11.28 8.38
CA LEU A 107 -4.13 -11.96 9.17
C LEU A 107 -4.69 -11.04 10.25
N TYR A 108 -3.83 -10.26 10.91
CA TYR A 108 -4.25 -9.28 11.90
C TYR A 108 -5.12 -8.17 11.29
N ILE A 109 -4.72 -7.58 10.16
CA ILE A 109 -5.54 -6.58 9.46
C ILE A 109 -6.85 -7.20 9.00
N GLY A 110 -6.81 -8.40 8.40
CA GLY A 110 -8.01 -9.10 7.94
C GLY A 110 -8.98 -9.36 9.08
N ALA A 111 -8.51 -9.84 10.22
CA ALA A 111 -9.33 -10.03 11.41
C ALA A 111 -9.86 -8.69 11.93
N LYS A 112 -9.01 -7.67 12.06
CA LYS A 112 -9.42 -6.34 12.50
C LYS A 112 -10.50 -5.77 11.59
N GLU A 113 -10.37 -5.86 10.27
CA GLU A 113 -11.33 -5.32 9.32
C GLU A 113 -12.66 -6.10 9.34
N LEU A 114 -12.61 -7.42 9.56
CA LEU A 114 -13.80 -8.27 9.67
C LEU A 114 -14.56 -8.05 10.99
N PHE A 115 -13.84 -7.81 12.09
CA PHE A 115 -14.41 -7.66 13.43
C PHE A 115 -14.62 -6.20 13.86
N THR A 116 -14.00 -5.24 13.18
CA THR A 116 -14.32 -3.82 13.36
C THR A 116 -15.68 -3.57 12.74
N LYS A 117 -16.72 -3.52 13.58
CA LYS A 117 -18.02 -2.95 13.19
C LYS A 117 -17.75 -1.60 12.52
N ARG A 118 -18.11 -1.47 11.24
CA ARG A 118 -18.18 -0.18 10.54
C ARG A 118 -19.04 0.76 11.38
N LYS A 119 -18.42 1.60 12.18
CA LYS A 119 -19.10 2.79 12.70
C LYS A 119 -19.11 3.75 11.51
N GLN A 120 -20.19 3.69 10.71
CA GLN A 120 -20.55 4.79 9.83
C GLN A 120 -20.66 6.03 10.72
N SER A 121 -19.61 6.84 10.75
CA SER A 121 -19.72 8.22 11.21
C SER A 121 -20.39 9.00 10.07
N GLY A 122 -21.72 8.89 10.02
CA GLY A 122 -22.51 10.00 9.53
C GLY A 122 -22.30 11.17 10.48
N THR A 123 -21.86 12.30 9.95
CA THR A 123 -22.13 13.59 10.56
C THR A 123 -22.65 14.48 9.45
N GLU A 124 -23.98 14.63 9.48
CA GLU A 124 -24.77 15.68 8.87
C GLU A 124 -24.20 17.08 9.12
N GLY A 125 -24.68 18.01 8.30
CA GLY A 125 -24.25 19.39 8.24
C GLY A 125 -24.24 20.14 9.57
N LYS A 126 -23.41 21.18 9.58
CA LYS A 126 -23.82 22.55 9.88
C LYS A 126 -22.98 23.50 9.03
#